data_AF-F2F0Q0-F1
#
_entry.id   AF-F2F0Q0-F1
#
_cell.length_a   1.000
_cell.length_b   1.000
_cell.length_c   1.000
_cell.angle_alpha   90.00
_cell.angle_beta   90.00
_cell.angle_gamma   90.00
#
_symmetry.space_group_name_H-M   'P 1'
#
loop_
_entity.id
_entity.type
_entity.pdbx_description
1 polymer ?
#
loop_
_entity_poly.entity_id
_entity_poly.type
_entity_poly.pdbx_seq_one_letter_code
_entity_poly.pdbx_strand_id
1 'polypeptide(L)'
;MSGYRESNVVVNIGFGDREYWAFTNEYGQLERVIADKIILQDDENEPVLSSGRYYADEAKVPGVESSVLDEGHIIADSLGGVSNAYNITPQNSTLNRHGDQAYMEDAIRKADGATMFEAIITYPNTKTQIPSNYQYTYTLKGKKIVDKFDNVNPDEVNKSLGLTGNEPSKPTNSNTKGDISSVDTNGNGQVTIKEAKAAGFSMPITSDHWLYPYMYDADKDGLVGE
;
A
#
# COMPACT_ATOMS: atom_id res chain seq x y z
N MET A 1 23.62 3.59 6.76
CA MET A 1 23.16 3.17 8.11
C MET A 1 23.52 1.71 8.36
N SER A 2 23.57 1.24 9.61
CA SER A 2 23.75 -0.20 9.90
C SER A 2 22.51 -0.99 9.48
N GLY A 3 22.69 -2.17 8.86
CA GLY A 3 21.62 -3.13 8.57
C GLY A 3 21.45 -4.22 9.64
N TYR A 4 22.25 -4.16 10.71
CA TYR A 4 22.21 -5.14 11.79
C TYR A 4 21.03 -4.90 12.74
N ARG A 5 20.46 -6.00 13.26
CA ARG A 5 19.45 -6.01 14.31
C ARG A 5 19.91 -6.90 15.45
N GLU A 6 19.72 -6.43 16.68
CA GLU A 6 19.85 -7.25 17.87
C GLU A 6 18.68 -8.24 17.96
N SER A 7 18.93 -9.40 18.57
CA SER A 7 17.93 -10.43 18.80
C SER A 7 17.13 -10.17 20.07
N ASN A 8 15.84 -10.52 20.09
CA ASN A 8 14.95 -10.43 21.27
C ASN A 8 14.91 -9.02 21.90
N VAL A 9 14.90 -7.97 21.09
CA VAL A 9 14.84 -6.58 21.57
C VAL A 9 13.54 -5.90 21.15
N VAL A 10 13.20 -4.86 21.91
CA VAL A 10 12.12 -3.92 21.60
C VAL A 10 12.75 -2.55 21.41
N VAL A 11 12.51 -1.93 20.27
CA VAL A 11 13.16 -0.67 19.86
C VAL A 11 12.10 0.35 19.47
N ASN A 12 12.21 1.59 19.98
CA ASN A 12 11.41 2.68 19.46
C ASN A 12 11.95 3.11 18.09
N ILE A 13 11.09 3.10 17.09
CA ILE A 13 11.35 3.42 15.69
C ILE A 13 10.51 4.62 15.20
N GLY A 14 9.87 5.35 16.11
CA GLY A 14 9.14 6.57 15.78
C GLY A 14 10.10 7.75 15.59
N PHE A 15 9.77 8.65 14.66
CA PHE A 15 10.47 9.92 14.54
C PHE A 15 9.95 10.95 15.56
N GLY A 16 10.86 11.66 16.23
CA GLY A 16 10.52 12.67 17.23
C GLY A 16 9.85 12.05 18.46
N ASP A 17 8.69 12.56 18.85
CA ASP A 17 7.94 12.11 20.02
C ASP A 17 6.99 10.93 19.73
N ARG A 18 7.07 10.34 18.52
CA ARG A 18 6.26 9.17 18.14
C ARG A 18 6.73 7.93 18.90
N GLU A 19 5.78 7.13 19.36
CA GLU A 19 6.03 5.86 20.04
C GLU A 19 5.64 4.69 19.13
N TYR A 20 6.56 4.32 18.23
CA TYR A 20 6.38 3.17 17.34
C TYR A 20 7.35 2.08 17.78
N TRP A 21 6.87 0.88 18.07
CA TRP A 21 7.69 -0.16 18.69
C TRP A 21 7.90 -1.33 17.76
N ALA A 22 9.17 -1.66 17.50
CA ALA A 22 9.60 -2.80 16.72
C ALA A 22 10.12 -3.91 17.61
N PHE A 23 9.81 -5.16 17.26
CA PHE A 23 10.17 -6.36 18.01
C PHE A 23 10.95 -7.30 17.13
N THR A 24 12.09 -7.78 17.64
CA THR A 24 12.87 -8.82 16.96
C THR A 24 12.80 -10.14 17.69
N ASN A 25 12.84 -11.23 16.94
CA ASN A 25 12.95 -12.58 17.51
C ASN A 25 14.41 -12.95 17.83
N GLU A 26 14.63 -14.20 18.27
CA GLU A 26 15.96 -14.70 18.65
C GLU A 26 16.99 -14.72 17.51
N TYR A 27 16.53 -14.63 16.25
CA TYR A 27 17.35 -14.59 15.04
C TYR A 27 17.58 -13.16 14.53
N GLY A 28 17.14 -12.15 15.27
CA GLY A 28 17.22 -10.74 14.86
C GLY A 28 16.28 -10.40 13.69
N GLN A 29 15.30 -11.27 13.38
CA GLN A 29 14.27 -10.97 12.38
C GLN A 29 13.23 -10.03 13.01
N LEU A 30 12.81 -9.01 12.26
CA LEU A 30 11.74 -8.10 12.66
C LEU A 30 10.41 -8.84 12.55
N GLU A 31 9.82 -9.25 13.67
CA GLU A 31 8.61 -10.09 13.66
C GLU A 31 7.31 -9.30 13.87
N ARG A 32 7.42 -8.11 14.48
CA ARG A 32 6.26 -7.29 14.80
C ARG A 32 6.62 -5.80 14.88
N VAL A 33 5.73 -4.95 14.41
CA VAL A 33 5.78 -3.49 14.62
C VAL A 33 4.40 -3.02 15.09
N ILE A 34 4.34 -2.17 16.11
CA ILE A 34 3.09 -1.61 16.61
C ILE A 34 3.17 -0.09 16.78
N ALA A 35 2.02 0.56 16.67
CA ALA A 35 1.81 1.94 17.08
C ALA A 35 0.37 2.13 17.53
N ASP A 36 0.16 2.78 18.68
CA ASP A 36 -1.20 3.09 19.15
C ASP A 36 -1.90 4.06 18.20
N LYS A 37 -1.12 5.01 17.65
CA LYS A 37 -1.57 5.98 16.65
C LYS A 37 -0.46 6.23 15.64
N ILE A 38 -0.79 6.13 14.36
CA ILE A 38 0.04 6.63 13.26
C ILE A 38 -0.22 8.12 13.09
N ILE A 39 0.84 8.90 13.21
CA ILE A 39 0.86 10.36 13.02
C ILE A 39 1.69 10.63 11.77
N LEU A 40 1.07 11.25 10.76
CA LEU A 40 1.72 11.59 9.50
C LEU A 40 2.94 12.49 9.74
N GLN A 41 3.91 12.40 8.83
CA GLN A 41 5.02 13.35 8.77
C GLN A 41 4.49 14.75 8.43
N ASP A 42 5.07 15.76 9.06
CA ASP A 42 4.79 17.17 8.80
C ASP A 42 6.04 17.83 8.21
N ASP A 43 6.11 17.84 6.88
CA ASP A 43 7.25 18.37 6.12
C ASP A 43 7.53 19.86 6.37
N GLU A 44 6.54 20.61 6.87
CA GLU A 44 6.68 22.05 7.14
C GLU A 44 7.27 22.34 8.52
N ASN A 45 6.96 21.49 9.51
CA ASN A 45 7.31 21.74 10.91
C ASN A 45 8.33 20.75 11.48
N GLU A 46 8.59 19.64 10.81
CA GLU A 46 9.58 18.63 11.22
C GLU A 46 10.92 18.81 10.50
N PRO A 47 12.04 18.44 11.14
CA PRO A 47 13.38 18.58 10.56
C PRO A 47 13.66 17.51 9.49
N VAL A 48 12.94 17.59 8.37
CA VAL A 48 13.16 16.76 7.18
C VAL A 48 14.29 17.33 6.33
N LEU A 49 14.93 16.46 5.54
CA LEU A 49 15.89 16.86 4.52
C LEU A 49 15.20 17.60 3.38
N SER A 50 15.98 18.25 2.50
CA SER A 50 15.44 18.88 1.28
C SER A 50 14.75 17.90 0.33
N SER A 51 14.93 16.60 0.53
CA SER A 51 14.22 15.53 -0.17
C SER A 51 12.83 15.22 0.42
N GLY A 52 12.42 15.84 1.53
CA GLY A 52 11.21 15.51 2.30
C GLY A 52 11.39 14.31 3.23
N ARG A 53 12.58 13.71 3.30
CA ARG A 53 12.83 12.49 4.09
C ARG A 53 13.49 12.82 5.41
N TYR A 54 13.23 12.03 6.45
CA TYR A 54 13.97 12.15 7.71
C TYR A 54 15.46 11.81 7.58
N TYR A 55 15.80 10.87 6.69
CA TYR A 55 17.16 10.40 6.48
C TYR A 55 17.50 10.27 5.00
N ALA A 56 18.79 10.40 4.69
CA ALA A 56 19.26 10.44 3.31
C ALA A 56 19.27 9.06 2.61
N ASP A 57 19.26 7.99 3.41
CA ASP A 57 19.36 6.61 2.95
C ASP A 57 18.80 5.66 4.03
N GLU A 58 18.37 4.48 3.60
CA GLU A 58 17.81 3.43 4.43
C GLU A 58 18.87 2.46 4.97
N ALA A 59 18.53 1.76 6.04
CA ALA A 59 19.31 0.66 6.57
C ALA A 59 19.44 -0.49 5.57
N LYS A 60 20.68 -0.92 5.30
CA LYS A 60 20.98 -2.00 4.37
C LYS A 60 20.88 -3.38 5.03
N VAL A 61 19.65 -3.77 5.38
CA VAL A 61 19.34 -5.07 6.00
C VAL A 61 19.65 -6.21 5.01
N PRO A 62 20.25 -7.34 5.45
CA PRO A 62 20.58 -8.44 4.53
C PRO A 62 19.39 -8.86 3.66
N GLY A 63 19.59 -8.91 2.34
CA GLY A 63 18.58 -9.17 1.32
C GLY A 63 18.34 -7.98 0.39
N VAL A 64 18.55 -6.73 0.85
CA VAL A 64 18.32 -5.52 0.01
C VAL A 64 19.40 -5.31 -1.05
N GLU A 65 20.49 -6.08 -1.03
CA GLU A 65 21.46 -6.13 -2.13
C GLU A 65 20.87 -6.67 -3.45
N SER A 66 19.72 -7.34 -3.37
CA SER A 66 18.98 -7.84 -4.52
C SER A 66 18.27 -6.70 -5.26
N SER A 67 18.49 -6.57 -6.56
CA SER A 67 17.87 -5.51 -7.37
C SER A 67 16.35 -5.63 -7.55
N VAL A 68 15.74 -6.72 -7.10
CA VAL A 68 14.28 -6.94 -7.13
C VAL A 68 13.62 -6.73 -5.77
N LEU A 69 14.42 -6.39 -4.75
CA LEU A 69 13.96 -6.06 -3.41
C LEU A 69 14.37 -4.62 -3.10
N ASP A 70 13.47 -3.88 -2.48
CA ASP A 70 13.71 -2.56 -1.93
C ASP A 70 13.97 -2.63 -0.42
N GLU A 71 14.53 -1.55 0.12
CA GLU A 71 14.48 -1.21 1.54
C GLU A 71 13.04 -0.82 1.96
N GLY A 72 12.12 -1.79 1.94
CA GLY A 72 10.71 -1.58 2.22
C GLY A 72 10.46 -1.21 3.68
N HIS A 73 9.86 -0.04 3.91
CA HIS A 73 9.44 0.39 5.24
C HIS A 73 8.24 -0.42 5.75
N ILE A 74 8.23 -0.74 7.04
CA ILE A 74 7.01 -1.25 7.70
C ILE A 74 6.05 -0.09 7.99
N ILE A 75 6.59 1.03 8.47
CA ILE A 75 5.90 2.33 8.56
C ILE A 75 6.69 3.32 7.71
N ALA A 76 6.11 3.82 6.63
CA ALA A 76 6.77 4.77 5.73
C ALA A 76 7.20 6.08 6.40
N ASP A 77 8.16 6.78 5.79
CA ASP A 77 8.59 8.12 6.21
C ASP A 77 7.38 9.07 6.34
N SER A 78 6.49 9.07 5.33
CA SER A 78 5.25 9.88 5.32
C SER A 78 4.26 9.56 6.45
N LEU A 79 4.41 8.41 7.11
CA LEU A 79 3.61 7.97 8.25
C LEU A 79 4.35 8.15 9.59
N GLY A 80 5.49 8.87 9.57
CA GLY A 80 6.30 9.15 10.75
C GLY A 80 7.30 8.05 11.13
N GLY A 81 7.48 7.04 10.26
CA GLY A 81 8.49 6.00 10.45
C GLY A 81 9.89 6.48 10.05
N VAL A 82 10.92 5.77 10.52
CA VAL A 82 12.32 6.11 10.25
C VAL A 82 13.02 5.01 9.45
N SER A 83 14.10 5.37 8.75
CA SER A 83 14.81 4.46 7.84
C SER A 83 15.79 3.48 8.52
N ASN A 84 15.60 3.18 9.82
CA ASN A 84 16.52 2.32 10.58
C ASN A 84 16.27 0.82 10.34
N ALA A 85 17.22 -0.03 10.74
CA ALA A 85 17.12 -1.47 10.49
C ALA A 85 15.86 -2.12 11.10
N TYR A 86 15.31 -1.57 12.18
CA TYR A 86 14.13 -2.10 12.88
C TYR A 86 12.80 -1.65 12.26
N ASN A 87 12.83 -0.89 11.16
CA ASN A 87 11.64 -0.48 10.40
C ASN A 87 11.76 -0.78 8.89
N ILE A 88 12.86 -1.39 8.45
CA ILE A 88 13.14 -1.68 7.03
C ILE A 88 13.27 -3.18 6.82
N THR A 89 12.54 -3.78 5.88
CA THR A 89 12.72 -5.17 5.46
C THR A 89 13.01 -5.26 3.96
N PRO A 90 13.79 -6.26 3.49
CA PRO A 90 13.87 -6.56 2.06
C PRO A 90 12.48 -6.92 1.53
N GLN A 91 11.89 -6.04 0.74
CA GLN A 91 10.52 -6.19 0.24
C GLN A 91 10.49 -6.14 -1.28
N ASN A 92 9.66 -6.96 -1.93
CA ASN A 92 9.55 -6.95 -3.38
C ASN A 92 9.26 -5.53 -3.90
N SER A 93 10.05 -5.04 -4.85
CA SER A 93 10.00 -3.64 -5.28
C SER A 93 8.64 -3.25 -5.89
N THR A 94 7.99 -4.14 -6.65
CA THR A 94 6.66 -3.86 -7.21
C THR A 94 5.60 -3.81 -6.11
N LEU A 95 5.63 -4.76 -5.17
CA LEU A 95 4.76 -4.77 -3.99
C LEU A 95 4.91 -3.49 -3.17
N ASN A 96 6.16 -3.10 -2.87
CA ASN A 96 6.50 -1.93 -2.07
C ASN A 96 6.02 -0.62 -2.71
N ARG A 97 6.24 -0.45 -4.02
CA ARG A 97 5.97 0.82 -4.71
C ARG A 97 4.56 0.96 -5.26
N HIS A 98 3.94 -0.17 -5.63
CA HIS A 98 2.71 -0.19 -6.44
C HIS A 98 1.71 -1.29 -6.03
N GLY A 99 2.03 -2.10 -5.01
CA GLY A 99 1.15 -3.17 -4.53
C GLY A 99 0.45 -2.82 -3.22
N ASP A 100 0.03 -3.85 -2.50
CA ASP A 100 -0.78 -3.75 -1.28
C ASP A 100 -0.15 -2.84 -0.21
N GLN A 101 1.19 -2.82 -0.09
CA GLN A 101 1.90 -1.91 0.81
C GLN A 101 1.59 -0.44 0.47
N ALA A 102 1.73 -0.05 -0.80
CA ALA A 102 1.49 1.32 -1.24
C ALA A 102 0.02 1.73 -1.08
N TYR A 103 -0.91 0.81 -1.35
CA TYR A 103 -2.35 1.06 -1.15
C TYR A 103 -2.70 1.27 0.32
N MET A 104 -2.16 0.43 1.22
CA MET A 104 -2.34 0.57 2.66
C MET A 104 -1.83 1.95 3.15
N GLU A 105 -0.63 2.34 2.75
CA GLU A 105 -0.01 3.62 3.14
C GLU A 105 -0.81 4.83 2.64
N ASP A 106 -1.28 4.79 1.39
CA ASP A 106 -2.14 5.82 0.82
C ASP A 106 -3.48 5.93 1.56
N ALA A 107 -4.12 4.80 1.89
CA ALA A 107 -5.36 4.78 2.66
C ALA A 107 -5.20 5.41 4.05
N ILE A 108 -4.09 5.11 4.75
CA ILE A 108 -3.76 5.72 6.05
C ILE A 108 -3.54 7.23 5.90
N ARG A 109 -2.82 7.67 4.87
CA ARG A 109 -2.56 9.10 4.61
C ARG A 109 -3.85 9.87 4.33
N LYS A 110 -4.72 9.34 3.45
CA LYS A 110 -6.03 9.92 3.13
C LYS A 110 -6.98 9.96 4.33
N ALA A 111 -6.77 9.08 5.31
CA ALA A 111 -7.53 9.06 6.54
C ALA A 111 -6.98 9.97 7.65
N ASP A 112 -5.89 10.71 7.38
CA ASP A 112 -5.16 11.54 8.36
C ASP A 112 -4.59 10.71 9.52
N GLY A 113 -4.02 9.56 9.17
CA GLY A 113 -3.43 8.61 10.10
C GLY A 113 -4.32 7.42 10.43
N ALA A 114 -3.87 6.62 11.39
CA ALA A 114 -4.53 5.38 11.82
C ALA A 114 -4.35 5.17 13.32
N THR A 115 -5.12 4.24 13.88
CA THR A 115 -4.97 3.80 15.28
C THR A 115 -4.88 2.28 15.37
N MET A 116 -4.34 1.78 16.48
CA MET A 116 -4.15 0.34 16.73
C MET A 116 -3.43 -0.35 15.56
N PHE A 117 -2.34 0.27 15.10
CA PHE A 117 -1.53 -0.26 14.01
C PHE A 117 -0.67 -1.41 14.52
N GLU A 118 -0.72 -2.52 13.81
CA GLU A 118 0.10 -3.71 14.04
C GLU A 118 0.50 -4.32 12.71
N ALA A 119 1.79 -4.49 12.50
CA ALA A 119 2.34 -5.31 11.43
C ALA A 119 2.90 -6.59 12.05
N ILE A 120 2.49 -7.74 11.53
CA ILE A 120 3.08 -9.05 11.83
C ILE A 120 3.83 -9.49 10.58
N ILE A 121 5.11 -9.83 10.75
CA ILE A 121 6.02 -10.14 9.65
C ILE A 121 6.50 -11.56 9.85
N THR A 122 6.32 -12.40 8.83
CA THR A 122 6.67 -13.82 8.89
C THR A 122 7.77 -14.15 7.91
N TYR A 123 8.54 -15.19 8.22
CA TYR A 123 9.74 -15.57 7.48
C TYR A 123 9.67 -17.03 7.06
N PRO A 124 10.25 -17.39 5.91
CA PRO A 124 10.24 -18.77 5.42
C PRO A 124 11.15 -19.69 6.26
N ASN A 125 12.12 -19.13 6.97
CA ASN A 125 13.03 -19.83 7.89
C ASN A 125 13.77 -18.81 8.77
N THR A 126 14.62 -19.30 9.67
CA THR A 126 15.35 -18.51 10.67
C THR A 126 16.71 -17.97 10.19
N LYS A 127 17.10 -18.22 8.93
CA LYS A 127 18.41 -17.84 8.38
C LYS A 127 18.38 -16.57 7.55
N THR A 128 17.22 -16.24 6.98
CA THR A 128 17.04 -15.08 6.10
C THR A 128 16.46 -13.88 6.84
N GLN A 129 16.81 -12.67 6.41
CA GLN A 129 16.15 -11.43 6.85
C GLN A 129 15.09 -10.95 5.85
N ILE A 130 14.82 -11.74 4.79
CA ILE A 130 13.78 -11.48 3.79
C ILE A 130 12.46 -12.12 4.27
N PRO A 131 11.41 -11.33 4.56
CA PRO A 131 10.10 -11.87 4.94
C PRO A 131 9.45 -12.66 3.82
N SER A 132 8.56 -13.58 4.17
CA SER A 132 7.68 -14.27 3.24
C SER A 132 6.30 -13.62 3.14
N ASN A 133 5.78 -13.05 4.22
CA ASN A 133 4.41 -12.52 4.28
C ASN A 133 4.29 -11.44 5.35
N TYR A 134 3.40 -10.47 5.07
CA TYR A 134 3.02 -9.41 5.97
C TYR A 134 1.52 -9.52 6.28
N GLN A 135 1.16 -9.27 7.53
CA GLN A 135 -0.20 -8.99 7.95
C GLN A 135 -0.24 -7.66 8.68
N TYR A 136 -0.96 -6.70 8.12
CA TYR A 136 -1.22 -5.42 8.76
C TYR A 136 -2.62 -5.40 9.34
N THR A 137 -2.77 -4.79 10.51
CA THR A 137 -4.03 -4.55 11.18
C THR A 137 -4.03 -3.15 11.73
N TYR A 138 -5.03 -2.35 11.38
CA TYR A 138 -5.12 -0.96 11.80
C TYR A 138 -6.56 -0.47 11.72
N THR A 139 -6.85 0.69 12.31
CA THR A 139 -8.18 1.27 12.35
C THR A 139 -8.20 2.64 11.71
N LEU A 140 -9.02 2.78 10.67
CA LEU A 140 -9.30 4.06 9.99
C LEU A 140 -10.71 4.51 10.34
N LYS A 141 -10.85 5.73 10.88
CA LYS A 141 -12.16 6.35 11.18
C LYS A 141 -13.12 5.40 11.93
N GLY A 142 -12.57 4.62 12.87
CA GLY A 142 -13.33 3.65 13.69
C GLY A 142 -13.59 2.28 13.05
N LYS A 143 -13.14 2.03 11.82
CA LYS A 143 -13.25 0.73 11.14
C LYS A 143 -11.91 -0.01 11.14
N LYS A 144 -11.92 -1.23 11.66
CA LYS A 144 -10.74 -2.13 11.64
C LYS A 144 -10.54 -2.69 10.23
N ILE A 145 -9.33 -2.59 9.73
CA ILE A 145 -8.85 -3.12 8.45
C ILE A 145 -7.79 -4.18 8.74
N VAL A 146 -7.75 -5.23 7.92
CA VAL A 146 -6.76 -6.30 7.98
C VAL A 146 -6.30 -6.63 6.57
N ASP A 147 -5.05 -6.28 6.26
CA ASP A 147 -4.43 -6.56 4.97
C ASP A 147 -3.40 -7.67 5.12
N LYS A 148 -3.36 -8.58 4.14
CA LYS A 148 -2.42 -9.71 4.13
C LYS A 148 -1.88 -9.90 2.73
N PHE A 149 -0.57 -9.95 2.61
CA PHE A 149 0.07 -10.14 1.32
C PHE A 149 1.43 -10.81 1.45
N ASP A 150 1.78 -11.58 0.42
CA ASP A 150 3.05 -12.28 0.32
C ASP A 150 4.13 -11.35 -0.24
N ASN A 151 5.37 -11.53 0.19
CA ASN A 151 6.52 -10.75 -0.26
C ASN A 151 7.04 -11.20 -1.63
N VAL A 152 6.16 -11.13 -2.63
CA VAL A 152 6.39 -11.58 -4.01
C VAL A 152 5.96 -10.48 -4.99
N ASN A 153 6.29 -10.66 -6.26
CA ASN A 153 5.85 -9.72 -7.30
C ASN A 153 4.35 -9.90 -7.57
N PRO A 154 3.49 -8.89 -7.28
CA PRO A 154 2.05 -8.99 -7.50
C PRO A 154 1.70 -9.19 -8.98
N ASP A 155 2.50 -8.67 -9.92
CA ASP A 155 2.25 -8.87 -11.36
C ASP A 155 2.43 -10.33 -11.76
N GLU A 156 3.41 -11.02 -11.19
CA GLU A 156 3.66 -12.43 -11.45
C GLU A 156 2.57 -13.32 -10.84
N VAL A 157 2.11 -12.98 -9.63
CA VAL A 157 0.97 -13.65 -8.99
C VAL A 157 -0.27 -13.46 -9.86
N ASN A 158 -0.60 -12.23 -10.23
CA ASN A 158 -1.73 -11.91 -11.10
C ASN A 158 -1.63 -12.64 -12.44
N LYS A 159 -0.43 -12.76 -13.02
CA LYS A 159 -0.20 -13.53 -14.24
C LYS A 159 -0.48 -15.01 -14.07
N SER A 160 0.01 -15.59 -12.99
CA SER A 160 -0.20 -17.01 -12.66
C SER A 160 -1.68 -17.32 -12.42
N LEU A 161 -2.44 -16.36 -11.89
CA LEU A 161 -3.88 -16.44 -11.68
C LEU A 161 -4.69 -16.15 -12.97
N GLY A 162 -4.03 -15.84 -14.08
CA GLY A 162 -4.69 -15.48 -15.34
C GLY A 162 -5.35 -14.09 -15.33
N LEU A 163 -5.02 -13.24 -14.36
CA LEU A 163 -5.50 -11.87 -14.25
C LEU A 163 -4.70 -10.91 -15.15
N THR A 164 -3.44 -11.25 -15.48
CA THR A 164 -2.69 -10.51 -16.53
C THR A 164 -2.88 -11.18 -17.88
N GLY A 165 -3.95 -10.76 -18.55
CA GLY A 165 -4.35 -11.28 -19.85
C GLY A 165 -5.23 -10.28 -20.58
N ASN A 166 -4.81 -9.02 -20.62
CA ASN A 166 -5.15 -8.06 -21.67
C ASN A 166 -3.99 -7.06 -21.73
N GLU A 167 -3.33 -6.99 -22.89
CA GLU A 167 -2.59 -5.76 -23.22
C GLU A 167 -3.52 -4.57 -23.01
N PRO A 168 -3.02 -3.41 -22.55
CA PRO A 168 -3.77 -2.19 -22.72
C PRO A 168 -3.96 -2.04 -24.22
N SER A 169 -5.18 -2.25 -24.71
CA SER A 169 -5.56 -1.76 -26.02
C SER A 169 -5.20 -0.28 -26.01
N LYS A 170 -4.18 0.04 -26.80
CA LYS A 170 -3.71 1.40 -27.10
C LYS A 170 -4.91 2.35 -27.01
N PRO A 171 -4.82 3.46 -26.25
CA PRO A 171 -5.96 4.34 -26.06
C PRO A 171 -6.35 4.81 -27.45
N THR A 172 -7.42 4.23 -27.97
CA THR A 172 -7.99 4.73 -29.19
C THR A 172 -8.68 5.97 -28.70
N ASN A 173 -8.06 7.12 -28.97
CA ASN A 173 -8.74 8.40 -28.95
C ASN A 173 -9.91 8.32 -29.94
N SER A 174 -10.98 7.63 -29.57
CA SER A 174 -12.28 7.78 -30.17
C SER A 174 -13.05 8.70 -29.25
N ASN A 175 -12.98 9.99 -29.59
CA ASN A 175 -14.08 10.91 -29.36
C ASN A 175 -15.35 10.28 -29.94
N THR A 176 -16.01 9.46 -29.16
CA THR A 176 -17.37 9.01 -29.41
C THR A 176 -18.09 9.23 -28.09
N LYS A 177 -18.89 10.30 -28.03
CA LYS A 177 -20.06 10.37 -27.14
C LYS A 177 -20.81 9.04 -27.34
N GLY A 178 -20.53 8.09 -26.46
CA GLY A 178 -20.85 6.69 -26.65
C GLY A 178 -22.35 6.48 -26.47
N ASP A 179 -22.92 5.75 -27.41
CA ASP A 179 -24.30 5.29 -27.34
C ASP A 179 -24.51 4.45 -26.08
N ILE A 180 -25.15 5.06 -25.07
CA ILE A 180 -25.43 4.44 -23.78
C ILE A 180 -26.21 3.12 -23.91
N SER A 181 -26.94 2.92 -25.03
CA SER A 181 -27.71 1.69 -25.27
C SER A 181 -26.86 0.42 -25.32
N SER A 182 -25.55 0.55 -25.54
CA SER A 182 -24.60 -0.57 -25.47
C SER A 182 -24.27 -1.03 -24.04
N VAL A 183 -24.59 -0.22 -23.04
CA VAL A 183 -24.28 -0.47 -21.62
C VAL A 183 -25.55 -0.51 -20.76
N ASP A 184 -26.50 0.41 -21.01
CA ASP A 184 -27.83 0.43 -20.40
C ASP A 184 -28.73 -0.65 -21.02
N THR A 185 -28.55 -1.88 -20.54
CA THR A 185 -29.27 -3.07 -21.02
C THR A 185 -30.76 -3.04 -20.73
N ASN A 186 -31.19 -2.18 -19.80
CA ASN A 186 -32.58 -2.09 -19.36
C ASN A 186 -33.31 -0.85 -19.95
N GLY A 187 -32.56 0.08 -20.55
CA GLY A 187 -33.08 1.24 -21.29
C GLY A 187 -33.66 2.35 -20.42
N ASN A 188 -33.30 2.43 -19.13
CA ASN A 188 -33.81 3.44 -18.20
C ASN A 188 -33.00 4.76 -18.19
N GLY A 189 -31.93 4.85 -18.97
CA GLY A 189 -31.03 6.00 -19.05
C GLY A 189 -30.04 6.11 -17.89
N GLN A 190 -29.94 5.09 -17.03
CA GLN A 190 -29.00 5.00 -15.91
C GLN A 190 -28.22 3.68 -15.96
N VAL A 191 -26.91 3.77 -15.81
CA VAL A 191 -26.01 2.62 -15.83
C VAL A 191 -25.62 2.24 -14.41
N THR A 192 -25.88 0.98 -14.07
CA THR A 192 -25.44 0.41 -12.79
C THR A 192 -23.97 -0.05 -12.86
N ILE A 193 -23.32 -0.19 -11.70
CA ILE A 193 -21.98 -0.82 -11.61
C ILE A 193 -21.97 -2.21 -12.27
N LYS A 194 -23.07 -2.96 -12.14
CA LYS A 194 -23.22 -4.28 -12.74
C LYS A 194 -23.20 -4.23 -14.28
N GLU A 195 -23.92 -3.28 -14.86
CA GLU A 195 -23.96 -3.08 -16.32
C GLU A 195 -22.62 -2.59 -16.86
N ALA A 196 -21.97 -1.66 -16.16
CA ALA A 196 -20.64 -1.20 -16.52
C ALA A 196 -19.60 -2.36 -16.45
N LYS A 197 -19.64 -3.20 -15.40
CA LYS A 197 -18.78 -4.40 -15.32
C LYS A 197 -19.09 -5.41 -16.42
N ALA A 198 -20.37 -5.63 -16.74
CA ALA A 198 -20.77 -6.54 -17.81
C ALA A 198 -20.33 -6.05 -19.20
N ALA A 199 -20.28 -4.73 -19.40
CA ALA A 199 -19.74 -4.09 -20.59
C ALA A 199 -18.19 -4.04 -20.62
N GLY A 200 -17.52 -4.58 -19.61
CA GLY A 200 -16.06 -4.71 -19.56
C GLY A 200 -15.34 -3.49 -18.97
N PHE A 201 -16.05 -2.54 -18.36
CA PHE A 201 -15.40 -1.43 -17.68
C PHE A 201 -14.87 -1.82 -16.31
N SER A 202 -13.71 -1.29 -15.97
CA SER A 202 -13.09 -1.43 -14.65
C SER A 202 -13.63 -0.36 -13.70
N MET A 203 -13.65 -0.67 -12.40
CA MET A 203 -14.06 0.27 -11.34
C MET A 203 -12.83 0.77 -10.56
N PRO A 204 -12.89 1.95 -9.93
CA PRO A 204 -14.00 2.90 -9.99
C PRO A 204 -14.07 3.63 -11.33
N ILE A 205 -15.29 4.00 -11.74
CA ILE A 205 -15.50 4.92 -12.86
C ILE A 205 -15.34 6.34 -12.34
N THR A 206 -14.36 7.06 -12.87
CA THR A 206 -14.00 8.41 -12.46
C THR A 206 -14.85 9.48 -13.16
N SER A 207 -14.96 10.66 -12.57
CA SER A 207 -15.77 11.79 -13.07
C SER A 207 -15.40 12.31 -14.47
N ASP A 208 -14.20 12.01 -14.96
CA ASP A 208 -13.74 12.30 -16.32
C ASP A 208 -14.15 11.23 -17.36
N HIS A 209 -14.69 10.10 -16.92
CA HIS A 209 -15.15 9.02 -17.81
C HIS A 209 -16.52 9.34 -18.42
N TRP A 210 -16.71 9.07 -19.71
CA TRP A 210 -17.95 9.41 -20.44
C TRP A 210 -19.21 8.71 -19.89
N LEU A 211 -19.05 7.57 -19.22
CA LEU A 211 -20.13 6.80 -18.60
C LEU A 211 -20.61 7.41 -17.27
N TYR A 212 -19.74 8.18 -16.61
CA TYR A 212 -19.97 8.72 -15.27
C TYR A 212 -21.27 9.54 -15.13
N PRO A 213 -21.65 10.42 -16.07
CA PRO A 213 -22.91 11.19 -15.97
C PRO A 213 -24.17 10.33 -15.94
N TYR A 214 -24.06 9.05 -16.33
CA TYR A 214 -25.16 8.10 -16.36
C TYR A 214 -25.16 7.14 -15.17
N MET A 215 -24.16 7.24 -14.28
CA MET A 215 -24.01 6.38 -13.12
C MET A 215 -24.36 7.14 -11.83
N TYR A 216 -24.75 6.39 -10.80
CA TYR A 216 -25.10 6.97 -9.50
C TYR A 216 -23.88 7.03 -8.59
N ASP A 217 -23.33 8.23 -8.44
CA ASP A 217 -22.38 8.59 -7.39
C ASP A 217 -23.16 8.99 -6.12
N ALA A 218 -23.05 8.16 -5.07
CA ALA A 218 -23.83 8.31 -3.84
C ALA A 218 -23.25 9.34 -2.87
N ASP A 219 -21.92 9.45 -2.80
CA ASP A 219 -21.17 10.28 -1.87
C ASP A 219 -20.50 11.50 -2.53
N LYS A 220 -20.62 11.63 -3.85
CA LYS A 220 -20.21 12.79 -4.66
C LYS A 220 -18.70 13.02 -4.64
N ASP A 221 -17.93 11.95 -4.53
CA ASP A 221 -16.47 12.00 -4.47
C ASP A 221 -15.82 11.99 -5.87
N GLY A 222 -16.62 11.81 -6.93
CA GLY A 222 -16.11 11.75 -8.29
C GLY A 222 -15.77 10.33 -8.76
N LEU A 223 -16.15 9.30 -8.01
CA LEU A 223 -15.88 7.89 -8.25
C LEU A 223 -17.19 7.09 -8.15
N VAL A 224 -17.35 6.08 -9.02
CA VAL A 224 -18.48 5.15 -8.92
C VAL A 224 -17.98 3.72 -8.94
N GLY A 225 -18.33 2.96 -7.90
CA GLY A 225 -18.08 1.53 -7.82
C GLY A 225 -16.82 1.11 -7.05
N GLU A 226 -16.39 1.93 -6.09
CA GLU A 226 -15.47 1.53 -5.01
C GLU A 226 -15.94 0.27 -4.26
#